data_AF-R5TM96-F1
#
_entry.id   AF-R5TM96-F1
#
_cell.length_a   1.000
_cell.length_b   1.000
_cell.length_c   1.000
_cell.angle_alpha   90.00
_cell.angle_beta   90.00
_cell.angle_gamma   90.00
#
_symmetry.space_group_name_H-M   'P 1'
#
loop_
_entity.id
_entity.type
_entity.pdbx_description
1 polymer ?
#
loop_
_entity_poly.entity_id
_entity_poly.type
_entity_poly.pdbx_seq_one_letter_code
_entity_poly.pdbx_strand_id
1 'polypeptide(L)' 'MYLIAYHKGKWQTLGDTYKKILEYGKENKIQLGAHCYEDILFDSLTMSEEEEYLTRIVFEIQNSKSGK' A
#
# COMPACT_ATOMS: atom_id res chain seq x y z
N MET A 1 -11.20 -0.44 9.13
CA MET A 1 -11.31 -0.37 7.65
C MET A 1 -9.89 -0.43 7.10
N TYR A 2 -9.68 -0.82 5.84
CA TYR A 2 -8.35 -0.91 5.25
C TYR A 2 -8.29 -0.22 3.89
N LEU A 3 -7.16 0.42 3.60
CA LEU A 3 -6.81 0.92 2.28
C LEU A 3 -5.82 -0.07 1.64
N ILE A 4 -6.16 -0.61 0.48
CA ILE A 4 -5.34 -1.59 -0.22
C ILE A 4 -4.83 -0.97 -1.51
N ALA A 5 -3.53 -1.08 -1.74
CA ALA A 5 -2.89 -0.70 -2.99
C ALA A 5 -2.09 -1.87 -3.54
N TYR A 6 -2.03 -1.97 -4.87
CA TYR A 6 -1.18 -2.93 -5.56
C TYR A 6 -0.08 -2.16 -6.27
N HIS A 7 1.16 -2.50 -5.98
CA HIS A 7 2.33 -2.03 -6.70
C HIS A 7 2.73 -3.10 -7.70
N LYS A 8 2.59 -2.78 -8.99
CA LYS A 8 3.16 -3.59 -10.06
C LYS A 8 4.46 -2.94 -10.53
N GLY A 9 5.53 -3.72 -10.55
CA GLY A 9 6.84 -3.30 -11.00
C GLY A 9 7.91 -3.44 -9.93
N LYS A 10 9.06 -2.85 -10.23
CA LYS A 10 10.30 -3.07 -9.49
C LYS A 10 10.26 -2.45 -8.11
N TRP A 11 10.95 -3.08 -7.16
CA TRP A 11 11.06 -2.60 -5.78
C TRP A 11 11.53 -1.14 -5.64
N GLN A 12 12.34 -0.63 -6.58
CA GLN A 12 12.84 0.75 -6.51
C GLN A 12 11.72 1.79 -6.70
N THR A 13 10.61 1.43 -7.34
CA THR A 13 9.46 2.34 -7.55
C THR A 13 8.34 2.14 -6.53
N LEU A 14 8.49 1.21 -5.57
CA LEU A 14 7.51 0.97 -4.51
C LEU A 14 7.23 2.23 -3.67
N GLY A 15 8.26 3.05 -3.46
CA GLY A 15 8.13 4.34 -2.77
C GLY A 15 7.15 5.30 -3.45
N ASP A 16 6.95 5.21 -4.76
CA ASP A 16 5.97 6.03 -5.46
C ASP A 16 4.54 5.56 -5.23
N THR A 17 4.32 4.26 -5.02
CA THR A 17 3.01 3.75 -4.57
C THR A 17 2.70 4.26 -3.17
N TYR A 18 3.67 4.28 -2.25
CA TYR A 18 3.47 4.86 -0.93
C TYR A 18 3.05 6.33 -0.98
N LYS A 19 3.71 7.15 -1.80
CA LYS A 19 3.32 8.55 -1.99
C LYS A 19 1.87 8.67 -2.45
N LYS A 20 1.46 7.87 -3.45
CA LYS A 20 0.08 7.85 -3.95
C LYS A 20 -0.92 7.44 -2.87
N ILE A 21 -0.59 6.47 -2.01
CA ILE A 21 -1.44 6.08 -0.88
C ILE A 21 -1.63 7.26 0.09
N LEU A 22 -0.55 7.95 0.44
CA LEU A 22 -0.59 9.10 1.35
C LEU A 22 -1.40 10.27 0.75
N GLU A 23 -1.19 10.57 -0.53
CA GLU A 23 -1.94 11.59 -1.28
C GLU A 23 -3.43 11.24 -1.33
N TYR A 24 -3.76 10.00 -1.71
CA TYR A 24 -5.13 9.50 -1.74
C TYR A 24 -5.80 9.61 -0.35
N GLY A 25 -5.08 9.25 0.72
CA GLY A 25 -5.58 9.37 2.08
C GLY A 25 -5.91 10.83 2.45
N LYS A 26 -5.02 11.75 2.11
CA LYS A 26 -5.21 13.19 2.33
C LYS A 26 -6.40 13.75 1.54
N GLU A 27 -6.50 13.44 0.26
CA GLU A 27 -7.56 13.92 -0.64
C GLU A 27 -8.95 13.43 -0.22
N ASN A 28 -9.04 12.18 0.24
CA ASN A 28 -10.31 11.55 0.62
C ASN A 28 -10.63 11.68 2.11
N LYS A 29 -9.83 12.44 2.88
CA LYS A 29 -9.97 12.62 4.34
C LYS A 29 -9.96 11.26 5.08
N ILE A 30 -9.19 10.31 4.58
CA ILE A 30 -8.98 9.01 5.19
C ILE A 30 -7.78 9.12 6.13
N GLN A 31 -8.00 8.86 7.42
CA GLN A 31 -6.92 8.81 8.40
C GLN A 31 -6.26 7.44 8.39
N LEU A 32 -5.03 7.34 7.90
CA LEU A 32 -4.27 6.10 7.92
C LEU A 32 -3.89 5.72 9.35
N GLY A 33 -3.93 4.42 9.62
CA GLY A 33 -3.57 3.76 10.88
C GLY A 33 -2.08 3.70 11.12
N ALA A 34 -1.72 3.17 12.28
CA ALA A 34 -0.33 2.94 12.64
C ALA A 34 0.24 1.69 11.97
N HIS A 35 -0.62 0.80 11.50
CA HIS A 35 -0.23 -0.48 10.93
C HIS A 35 -0.28 -0.47 9.40
N CYS A 36 0.82 -0.93 8.80
CA CYS A 36 0.97 -1.20 7.37
C CYS A 36 1.55 -2.61 7.20
N TYR A 37 1.00 -3.37 6.26
CA TYR A 37 1.45 -4.72 5.93
C TYR A 37 1.72 -4.82 4.43
N GLU A 38 2.74 -5.57 4.05
CA GLU A 38 3.08 -5.86 2.66
C GLU A 38 3.04 -7.37 2.42
N ASP A 39 2.39 -7.78 1.32
CA ASP A 39 2.46 -9.15 0.81
C ASP A 39 3.09 -9.13 -0.58
N ILE A 40 4.18 -9.87 -0.75
CA ILE A 40 4.83 -10.08 -2.04
C ILE A 40 4.10 -11.22 -2.74
N LEU A 41 3.37 -10.89 -3.80
CA LEU A 41 2.56 -11.85 -4.56
C LEU A 41 3.34 -12.46 -5.71
N PHE A 42 4.10 -11.63 -6.42
CA PHE A 42 5.02 -12.06 -7.47
C PHE A 42 6.39 -11.42 -7.26
N ASP A 43 7.42 -12.27 -7.27
CA ASP A 43 8.83 -11.92 -7.13
C ASP A 43 9.71 -12.70 -8.12
N SER A 44 11.03 -12.58 -7.96
CA SER A 44 12.04 -13.27 -8.77
C SER A 44 11.92 -14.79 -8.82
N LEU A 45 11.24 -15.42 -7.85
CA LEU A 45 11.03 -16.88 -7.84
C LEU A 45 9.88 -17.28 -8.76
N THR A 46 8.99 -16.34 -9.07
CA THR A 46 7.77 -16.58 -9.86
C THR A 46 7.76 -15.88 -11.22
N MET A 47 8.53 -14.79 -11.37
CA MET A 47 8.59 -13.96 -12.56
C MET A 47 10.05 -13.68 -12.93
N SER A 48 10.35 -13.71 -14.22
CA SER A 48 11.70 -13.43 -14.74
C SER A 48 11.98 -11.93 -14.90
N GLU A 49 10.94 -11.12 -15.06
CA GLU A 49 11.03 -9.67 -15.29
C GLU A 49 10.52 -8.90 -14.06
N GLU A 50 11.31 -7.95 -13.57
CA GLU A 50 10.97 -7.17 -12.37
C GLU A 50 9.72 -6.29 -12.56
N GLU A 51 9.41 -5.92 -13.80
CA GLU A 51 8.21 -5.19 -14.20
C GLU A 51 6.91 -5.96 -13.89
N GLU A 52 7.00 -7.28 -13.75
CA GLU A 52 5.87 -8.16 -13.44
C GLU A 52 5.76 -8.49 -11.94
N TYR A 53 6.69 -8.01 -11.12
CA TYR A 53 6.58 -8.14 -9.67
C TYR A 53 5.34 -7.43 -9.15
N LEU A 54 4.73 -8.01 -8.12
CA LEU A 54 3.48 -7.53 -7.56
C LEU A 54 3.54 -7.57 -6.05
N THR A 55 3.45 -6.40 -5.43
CA THR A 55 3.36 -6.24 -3.98
C THR A 55 2.01 -5.65 -3.61
N ARG A 56 1.29 -6.30 -2.70
CA ARG A 56 0.08 -5.78 -2.09
C ARG A 56 0.44 -5.03 -0.82
N ILE A 57 0.03 -3.78 -0.72
CA ILE A 57 0.22 -2.93 0.46
C ILE A 57 -1.14 -2.72 1.12
N VAL A 58 -1.23 -3.01 2.41
CA VAL A 58 -2.45 -2.90 3.21
C VAL A 58 -2.20 -1.93 4.35
N PHE A 59 -2.83 -0.76 4.27
CA PHE A 59 -2.85 0.21 5.35
C PHE A 59 -4.11 0.05 6.18
N GLU A 60 -3.94 0.01 7.49
CA GLU A 60 -5.05 0.25 8.40
C GLU A 60 -5.63 1.66 8.17
N ILE A 61 -6.93 1.82 8.32
CA ILE A 61 -7.60 3.11 8.42
C ILE A 61 -8.11 3.26 9.85
N GLN A 62 -7.72 4.37 10.50
CA GLN A 62 -8.28 4.74 11.79
C GLN A 62 -9.73 5.18 11.59
N ASN A 63 -10.64 4.53 12.31
CA ASN A 63 -11.89 5.18 12.61
C ASN A 63 -11.63 6.20 13.71
N SER A 64 -11.97 7.46 13.46
CA SER A 64 -12.14 8.43 14.53
C SER A 64 -13.24 7.91 15.46
N LYS A 65 -12.85 7.22 16.53
CA LYS A 65 -13.76 7.02 17.66
C LYS A 65 -13.97 8.40 18.28
N SER A 66 -15.11 9.01 17.96
CA SER A 66 -15.68 10.08 18.77
C SER A 66 -15.84 9.56 20.20
N GLY A 67 -15.20 10.23 21.16
CA GLY A 67 -15.58 10.22 22.57
C GLY A 67 -15.12 9.03 23.41
N LYS A 68 -14.17 9.30 24.31
CA LYS A 68 -14.40 9.09 25.74
C LYS A 68 -14.01 10.37 26.47
#